data_AF-A0A412WYZ0-F1
#
_entry.id   AF-A0A412WYZ0-F1
#
_cell.length_a   1.000
_cell.length_b   1.000
_cell.length_c   1.000
_cell.angle_alpha   90.00
_cell.angle_beta   90.00
_cell.angle_gamma   90.00
#
_symmetry.space_group_name_H-M   'P 1'
#
loop_
_entity.id
_entity.type
_entity.pdbx_description
1 polymer ?
#
loop_
_entity_poly.entity_id
_entity_poly.type
_entity_poly.pdbx_seq_one_letter_code
_entity_poly.pdbx_strand_id
1 'polypeptide(L)'
;MKQLFFAIIAVLCFSGCGKHMYSTMSSGKDDQSFIIVLRQDQTYPSGVTIVVDDKDHFTVDKVFKMKFQRKARPIVITPGKHSIKVLFDGKELRREEIFIGLQETKKIVLP
;
A
#
# COMPACT_ATOMS: atom_id res chain seq x y z
N MET A 1 -33.40 0.95 -37.89
CA MET A 1 -31.97 1.26 -37.61
C MET A 1 -31.72 1.98 -36.29
N LYS A 2 -32.65 2.83 -35.80
CA LYS A 2 -32.52 3.54 -34.50
C LYS A 2 -32.39 2.59 -33.28
N GLN A 3 -33.08 1.46 -33.30
CA GLN A 3 -33.06 0.46 -32.21
C GLN A 3 -31.68 -0.23 -32.05
N LEU A 4 -30.95 -0.44 -33.15
CA LEU A 4 -29.61 -1.04 -33.12
C LEU A 4 -28.57 -0.09 -32.51
N PHE A 5 -28.76 1.22 -32.69
CA PHE A 5 -27.86 2.24 -32.16
C PHE A 5 -27.95 2.33 -30.62
N PHE A 6 -29.16 2.20 -30.07
CA PHE A 6 -29.36 2.16 -28.62
C PHE A 6 -28.75 0.90 -27.98
N ALA A 7 -28.79 -0.24 -28.67
CA ALA A 7 -28.19 -1.48 -28.18
C ALA A 7 -26.66 -1.40 -28.07
N ILE A 8 -25.99 -0.74 -29.02
CA ILE A 8 -24.52 -0.58 -29.01
C ILE A 8 -24.07 0.35 -27.87
N ILE A 9 -24.82 1.43 -27.61
CA ILE A 9 -24.53 2.36 -26.50
C ILE A 9 -24.71 1.65 -25.14
N ALA A 10 -25.72 0.78 -25.01
CA ALA A 10 -25.96 0.03 -23.79
C ALA A 10 -24.79 -0.92 -23.45
N VAL A 11 -24.22 -1.62 -24.44
CA VAL A 11 -23.08 -2.54 -24.23
C VAL A 11 -21.81 -1.79 -23.78
N LEU A 12 -21.56 -0.59 -24.29
CA LEU A 12 -20.40 0.21 -23.90
C LEU A 12 -20.46 0.64 -22.43
N CYS A 13 -21.66 0.92 -21.90
CA CYS A 13 -21.85 1.34 -20.50
C CYS A 13 -21.59 0.21 -19.47
N PHE A 14 -21.60 -1.07 -19.86
CA PHE A 14 -21.36 -2.19 -18.93
C PHE A 14 -19.89 -2.60 -18.78
N SER A 15 -18.97 -1.98 -19.53
CA SER A 15 -17.53 -2.32 -19.49
C SER A 15 -16.73 -1.61 -18.37
N GLY A 16 -17.41 -0.93 -17.44
CA GLY A 16 -16.79 -0.13 -16.37
C GLY A 16 -16.12 -0.89 -15.22
N CYS A 17 -16.22 -2.23 -15.17
CA CYS A 17 -15.47 -3.03 -14.17
C CYS A 17 -13.98 -3.10 -14.56
N GLY A 18 -13.22 -2.08 -14.18
CA GLY A 18 -11.77 -2.08 -14.34
C GLY A 18 -11.11 -3.18 -13.52
N LYS A 19 -10.01 -3.76 -14.04
CA LYS A 19 -9.17 -4.77 -13.36
C LYS A 19 -8.54 -4.29 -12.04
N HIS A 20 -8.70 -3.00 -11.71
CA HIS A 20 -8.25 -2.34 -10.49
C HIS A 20 -9.42 -2.06 -9.52
N MET A 21 -10.52 -2.81 -9.63
CA MET A 21 -11.60 -2.74 -8.65
C MET A 21 -11.13 -3.37 -7.33
N TYR A 22 -11.42 -2.69 -6.22
CA TYR A 22 -10.94 -3.01 -4.88
C TYR A 22 -11.17 -4.48 -4.51
N SER A 23 -10.12 -5.19 -4.11
CA SER A 23 -10.27 -6.47 -3.40
C SER A 23 -10.61 -6.21 -1.93
N THR A 24 -11.80 -5.68 -1.66
CA THR A 24 -12.36 -5.70 -0.30
C THR A 24 -12.93 -7.10 -0.04
N MET A 25 -12.06 -8.07 0.21
CA MET A 25 -12.49 -9.33 0.79
C MET A 25 -12.79 -9.10 2.27
N SER A 26 -14.08 -9.07 2.61
CA SER A 26 -14.64 -9.19 3.95
C SER A 26 -14.78 -10.67 4.31
N SER A 27 -13.65 -11.36 4.39
CA SER A 27 -13.56 -12.64 5.11
C SER A 27 -13.15 -12.32 6.55
N GLY A 28 -13.45 -13.18 7.52
CA GLY A 28 -12.83 -13.09 8.85
C GLY A 28 -11.33 -13.14 8.66
N LYS A 29 -10.68 -11.97 8.66
CA LYS A 29 -9.25 -11.82 8.41
C LYS A 29 -8.55 -12.00 9.74
N ASP A 30 -7.42 -12.70 9.68
CA ASP A 30 -6.51 -12.89 10.81
C ASP A 30 -6.17 -11.56 11.51
N ASP A 31 -5.64 -11.65 12.73
CA ASP A 31 -5.12 -10.49 13.47
C ASP A 31 -3.95 -9.84 12.74
N GLN A 32 -4.28 -9.00 11.76
CA GLN A 32 -3.37 -8.35 10.83
C GLN A 32 -3.58 -6.85 10.87
N SER A 33 -2.46 -6.13 10.81
CA SER A 33 -2.38 -4.71 10.57
C SER A 33 -1.45 -4.45 9.39
N PHE A 34 -1.46 -3.22 8.88
CA PHE A 34 -0.79 -2.89 7.62
C PHE A 34 0.12 -1.68 7.75
N ILE A 35 1.24 -1.71 7.04
CA ILE A 35 2.12 -0.55 6.86
C ILE A 35 2.24 -0.25 5.37
N ILE A 36 2.12 1.02 5.01
CA ILE A 36 2.49 1.51 3.68
C ILE A 36 3.61 2.54 3.79
N VAL A 37 4.58 2.45 2.87
CA VAL A 37 5.67 3.40 2.79
C VAL A 37 5.49 4.30 1.57
N LEU A 38 5.58 5.60 1.84
CA LEU A 38 5.33 6.67 0.90
C LEU A 38 6.51 7.64 0.94
N ARG A 39 6.63 8.45 -0.10
CA ARG A 39 7.60 9.54 -0.17
C ARG A 39 6.89 10.87 -0.37
N GLN A 40 7.53 11.94 0.10
CA GLN A 40 7.10 13.29 -0.15
C GLN A 40 7.59 13.73 -1.53
N ASP A 41 8.90 13.99 -1.67
CA ASP A 41 9.47 14.41 -2.95
C ASP A 41 10.75 13.69 -3.35
N GLN A 42 11.57 13.23 -2.40
CA GLN A 42 12.79 12.49 -2.72
C GLN A 42 12.50 11.20 -3.47
N THR A 43 13.42 10.75 -4.33
CA THR A 43 13.27 9.48 -5.04
C THR A 43 14.18 8.42 -4.42
N TYR A 44 13.62 7.23 -4.24
CA TYR A 44 14.31 6.04 -3.75
C TYR A 44 14.33 5.00 -4.90
N PRO A 45 15.24 5.14 -5.88
CA PRO A 45 15.24 4.33 -7.09
C PRO A 45 15.63 2.87 -6.84
N SER A 46 16.47 2.60 -5.84
CA SER A 46 16.85 1.25 -5.38
C SER A 46 15.80 0.61 -4.45
N GLY A 47 14.70 1.30 -4.16
CA GLY A 47 13.73 0.86 -3.16
C GLY A 47 14.20 1.12 -1.74
N VAL A 48 13.42 0.69 -0.75
CA VAL A 48 13.77 0.81 0.68
C VAL A 48 13.55 -0.52 1.38
N THR A 49 14.35 -0.80 2.40
CA THR A 49 14.18 -1.95 3.28
C THR A 49 13.55 -1.49 4.59
N ILE A 50 12.48 -2.14 5.00
CA ILE A 50 11.78 -1.86 6.24
C ILE A 50 12.07 -3.00 7.20
N VAL A 51 12.58 -2.66 8.36
CA VAL A 51 12.86 -3.61 9.44
C VAL A 51 11.82 -3.39 10.53
N VAL A 52 11.11 -4.45 10.88
CA VAL A 52 10.11 -4.46 11.97
C VAL A 52 10.69 -5.26 13.14
N ASP A 53 10.68 -4.66 14.33
CA ASP A 53 11.16 -5.24 15.59
C ASP A 53 12.56 -5.85 15.54
N ASP A 54 13.44 -5.31 14.69
CA ASP A 54 14.81 -5.79 14.49
C ASP A 54 14.94 -7.25 14.01
N LYS A 55 13.85 -7.81 13.49
CA LYS A 55 13.78 -9.22 13.08
C LYS A 55 13.27 -9.37 11.66
N ASP A 56 12.16 -8.73 11.34
CA ASP A 56 11.48 -8.94 10.06
C ASP A 56 11.94 -7.90 9.05
N HIS A 57 12.41 -8.35 7.90
CA HIS A 57 12.93 -7.50 6.83
C HIS A 57 12.01 -7.55 5.61
N PHE A 58 11.49 -6.39 5.20
CA PHE A 58 10.61 -6.24 4.05
C PHE A 58 11.25 -5.31 3.01
N THR A 59 11.42 -5.80 1.79
CA THR A 59 11.94 -4.98 0.69
C THR A 59 10.80 -4.34 -0.09
N VAL A 60 10.86 -3.03 -0.26
CA VAL A 60 9.89 -2.25 -1.05
C VAL A 60 10.60 -1.64 -2.25
N ASP A 61 10.44 -2.29 -3.40
CA ASP A 61 11.11 -1.89 -4.65
C ASP A 61 10.71 -0.49 -5.13
N LYS A 62 9.46 -0.08 -4.84
CA LYS A 62 8.90 1.17 -5.35
C LYS A 62 8.16 1.96 -4.29
N VAL A 63 8.77 3.06 -3.86
CA VAL A 63 8.17 4.02 -2.95
C VAL A 63 7.33 5.04 -3.73
N PHE A 64 6.02 5.03 -3.52
CA PHE A 64 5.10 5.92 -4.23
C PHE A 64 4.99 7.29 -3.55
N LYS A 65 4.78 8.35 -4.35
CA LYS A 65 4.41 9.67 -3.81
C LYS A 65 3.10 9.57 -3.03
N MET A 66 2.92 10.41 -2.02
CA MET A 66 1.70 10.45 -1.20
C MET A 66 0.40 10.52 -2.03
N LYS A 67 0.40 11.27 -3.15
CA LYS A 67 -0.74 11.34 -4.09
C LYS A 67 -1.13 10.00 -4.75
N PHE A 68 -0.20 9.05 -4.79
CA PHE A 68 -0.38 7.71 -5.35
C PHE A 68 -0.41 6.62 -4.27
N GLN A 69 -0.73 6.96 -3.01
CA GLN A 69 -0.77 6.01 -1.90
C GLN A 69 -1.58 4.73 -2.16
N ARG A 70 -2.63 4.80 -3.00
CA ARG A 70 -3.47 3.64 -3.37
C ARG A 70 -2.72 2.57 -4.18
N LYS A 71 -1.58 2.90 -4.77
CA LYS A 71 -0.73 1.96 -5.53
C LYS A 71 0.37 1.32 -4.67
N ALA A 72 0.58 1.82 -3.45
CA ALA A 72 1.57 1.27 -2.54
C ALA A 72 1.13 -0.12 -2.08
N ARG A 73 2.06 -1.07 -2.05
CA ARG A 73 1.79 -2.41 -1.53
C ARG A 73 1.80 -2.36 -0.01
N PRO A 74 0.72 -2.78 0.67
CA PRO A 74 0.71 -2.88 2.12
C PRO A 74 1.59 -4.05 2.57
N ILE A 75 2.37 -3.81 3.62
CA ILE A 75 3.12 -4.82 4.34
C ILE A 75 2.22 -5.27 5.49
N VAL A 76 2.03 -6.58 5.61
CA VAL A 76 1.21 -7.18 6.65
C VAL A 76 2.08 -7.43 7.88
N ILE A 77 1.64 -6.94 9.03
CA ILE A 77 2.28 -7.15 10.33
C ILE A 77 1.21 -7.46 11.38
N THR A 78 1.63 -7.89 12.57
CA THR A 78 0.70 -8.06 13.69
C THR A 78 0.19 -6.71 14.21
N PRO A 79 -0.99 -6.64 14.85
CA PRO A 79 -1.40 -5.49 15.63
C PRO A 79 -0.55 -5.36 16.92
N GLY A 80 -0.36 -4.13 17.39
CA GLY A 80 0.34 -3.85 18.64
C GLY A 80 1.43 -2.80 18.50
N LYS A 81 2.39 -2.83 19.43
CA LYS A 81 3.55 -1.95 19.45
C LYS A 81 4.68 -2.55 18.62
N HIS A 82 5.14 -1.80 17.63
CA HIS A 82 6.23 -2.20 16.74
C HIS A 82 7.28 -1.10 16.62
N SER A 83 8.55 -1.49 16.58
CA SER A 83 9.67 -0.61 16.21
C SER A 83 9.93 -0.75 14.72
N ILE A 84 9.89 0.36 13.98
CA ILE A 84 10.12 0.35 12.54
C ILE A 84 11.39 1.14 12.22
N LYS A 85 12.25 0.52 11.42
CA LYS A 85 13.42 1.16 10.83
C LYS A 85 13.29 1.12 9.32
N VAL A 86 13.56 2.24 8.68
CA VAL A 86 13.62 2.32 7.23
C VAL A 86 15.06 2.54 6.83
N LEU A 87 15.57 1.62 6.00
CA LEU A 87 16.91 1.62 5.45
C LEU A 87 16.84 1.94 3.96
N PHE A 88 17.78 2.75 3.48
CA PHE A 88 18.01 3.01 2.06
C PHE A 88 19.49 2.83 1.76
N ASP A 89 19.80 1.95 0.80
CA ASP A 89 21.18 1.57 0.46
C ASP A 89 22.03 1.21 1.70
N GLY A 90 21.42 0.51 2.68
CA GLY A 90 22.05 0.10 3.93
C GLY A 90 22.19 1.20 5.00
N LYS A 91 21.76 2.44 4.72
CA LYS A 91 21.76 3.55 5.68
C LYS A 91 20.40 3.72 6.34
N GLU A 92 20.38 3.94 7.65
CA GLU A 92 19.15 4.27 8.39
C GLU A 92 18.67 5.66 8.02
N LEU A 93 17.50 5.72 7.37
CA LEU A 93 16.82 6.97 7.04
C LEU A 93 15.94 7.44 8.19
N ARG A 94 15.27 6.50 8.86
CA ARG A 94 14.27 6.81 9.88
C ARG A 94 14.07 5.61 10.80
N ARG A 95 13.84 5.90 12.08
CA ARG A 95 13.38 4.94 13.08
C ARG A 95 12.24 5.55 13.87
N GLU A 96 11.17 4.80 14.02
CA GLU A 96 9.97 5.24 14.73
C GLU A 96 9.33 4.06 15.47
N GLU A 97 8.88 4.29 16.69
CA GLU A 97 8.00 3.35 17.39
C GLU A 97 6.56 3.70 17.09
N ILE A 98 5.79 2.72 16.63
CA ILE A 98 4.39 2.90 16.33
C ILE A 98 3.52 1.90 17.07
N PHE A 99 2.29 2.30 17.34
CA PHE A 99 1.23 1.43 17.81
C PHE A 99 0.18 1.35 16.70
N ILE A 100 -0.20 0.14 16.29
CA ILE A 100 -1.18 -0.08 15.23
C ILE A 100 -2.27 -1.04 15.73
N GLY A 101 -3.53 -0.66 15.53
CA GLY A 101 -4.68 -1.50 15.84
C GLY A 101 -4.96 -2.59 14.81
N LEU A 102 -5.95 -3.42 15.12
CA LEU A 102 -6.44 -4.47 14.22
C LEU A 102 -6.98 -3.86 12.92
N GLN A 103 -6.54 -4.41 11.78
CA GLN A 103 -6.91 -3.96 10.42
C GLN A 103 -6.60 -2.48 10.12
N GLU A 104 -5.80 -1.81 10.97
CA GLU A 104 -5.38 -0.44 10.74
C GLU A 104 -4.19 -0.40 9.77
N THR A 105 -4.10 0.68 8.99
CA THR A 105 -2.97 0.92 8.09
C THR A 105 -2.18 2.15 8.55
N LYS A 106 -0.92 1.95 8.98
CA LYS A 106 -0.01 3.06 9.25
C LYS A 106 0.72 3.50 7.98
N LYS A 107 0.86 4.81 7.82
CA LYS A 107 1.61 5.42 6.71
C LYS A 107 2.94 5.93 7.23
N ILE A 108 4.02 5.48 6.61
CA ILE A 108 5.37 6.00 6.86
C ILE A 108 5.74 6.87 5.67
N VAL A 109 5.85 8.17 5.91
CA VAL A 109 6.19 9.14 4.87
C VAL A 109 7.67 9.48 5.02
N LEU A 110 8.44 9.11 4.02
CA LEU A 110 9.85 9.48 3.87
C LEU A 110 9.94 10.88 3.25
N PRO A 111 11.01 11.65 3.54
CA PRO A 111 11.28 12.90 2.85
C PRO A 111 11.38 12.70 1.32
#